data_AF-M0J134-F1
#
_entry.id   AF-M0J134-F1
#
_cell.length_a   1.000
_cell.length_b   1.000
_cell.length_c   1.000
_cell.angle_alpha   90.00
_cell.angle_beta   90.00
_cell.angle_gamma   90.00
#
_symmetry.space_group_name_H-M   'P 1'
#
loop_
_entity.id
_entity.type
_entity.pdbx_description
1 polymer ?
#
loop_
_entity_poly.entity_id
_entity_poly.type
_entity_poly.pdbx_seq_one_letter_code
_entity_poly.pdbx_strand_id
1 'polypeptide(L)'
;MEPIWLAAGGAALAVGLALAFAIARRSQSSASKRAHDAAQERAPPVEIGETYEFGITEFSDHHSGDRVAVGKVKGFVLFAEDVPSSVSAGDVIRAKVLSFNRGNTSADARFVERA
;
A
#
# COMPACT_ATOMS: atom_id res chain seq x y z
N MET A 1 50.06 13.92 -38.94
CA MET A 1 48.66 13.51 -39.22
C MET A 1 48.14 12.45 -38.23
N GLU A 2 48.99 11.70 -37.53
CA GLU A 2 48.56 10.63 -36.60
C GLU A 2 47.88 11.06 -35.26
N PRO A 3 48.20 12.18 -34.59
CA PRO A 3 47.63 12.45 -33.24
C PRO A 3 46.16 12.88 -33.26
N ILE A 4 45.67 13.43 -34.38
CA ILE A 4 44.29 13.93 -34.53
C ILE A 4 43.30 12.76 -34.60
N TRP A 5 43.67 11.65 -35.25
CA TRP A 5 42.83 10.46 -35.35
C TRP A 5 42.70 9.70 -34.02
N LEU A 6 43.78 9.68 -33.21
CA LEU A 6 43.76 9.09 -31.87
C LEU A 6 42.87 9.89 -30.90
N ALA A 7 42.94 11.22 -30.95
CA ALA A 7 42.09 12.10 -30.14
C ALA A 7 40.60 11.99 -30.52
N ALA A 8 40.30 11.91 -31.83
CA ALA A 8 38.92 11.75 -32.33
C ALA A 8 38.33 10.38 -31.94
N GLY A 9 39.11 9.30 -32.02
CA GLY A 9 38.70 7.96 -31.59
C GLY A 9 38.42 7.88 -30.09
N GLY A 10 39.28 8.49 -29.27
CA GLY A 10 39.10 8.56 -27.81
C GLY A 10 37.85 9.34 -27.40
N ALA A 11 37.60 10.48 -28.05
CA ALA A 11 36.41 11.29 -27.77
C ALA A 11 35.11 10.57 -28.13
N ALA A 12 35.05 9.90 -29.29
CA ALA A 12 33.89 9.12 -29.70
C ALA A 12 33.61 7.95 -28.75
N LEU A 13 34.66 7.26 -28.29
CA LEU A 13 34.54 6.16 -27.32
C LEU A 13 34.01 6.67 -25.97
N ALA A 14 34.54 7.79 -25.48
CA ALA A 14 34.12 8.40 -24.22
C ALA A 14 32.64 8.85 -24.27
N VAL A 15 32.21 9.46 -25.37
CA VAL A 15 30.81 9.85 -25.57
C VAL A 15 29.91 8.62 -25.64
N GLY A 16 30.31 7.57 -26.36
CA GLY A 16 29.58 6.31 -26.44
C GLY A 16 29.40 5.65 -25.07
N LEU A 17 30.46 5.59 -24.27
CA LEU A 17 30.42 5.06 -22.90
C LEU A 17 29.55 5.90 -21.97
N ALA A 18 29.62 7.23 -22.06
CA ALA A 18 28.78 8.13 -21.28
C ALA A 18 27.29 7.96 -21.62
N LEU A 19 26.95 7.82 -22.92
CA LEU A 19 25.58 7.56 -23.36
C LEU A 19 25.07 6.21 -22.84
N ALA A 20 25.86 5.16 -22.99
CA ALA A 20 25.50 3.82 -22.51
C ALA A 20 25.26 3.81 -20.99
N PHE A 21 26.11 4.49 -20.24
CA PHE A 21 25.98 4.63 -18.79
C PHE A 21 24.73 5.42 -18.37
N ALA A 22 24.43 6.51 -19.06
CA ALA A 22 23.22 7.30 -18.81
C ALA A 22 21.94 6.50 -19.06
N ILE A 23 21.90 5.71 -20.13
CA ILE A 23 20.78 4.81 -20.47
C ILE A 23 20.63 3.71 -19.41
N ALA A 24 21.73 3.06 -19.01
CA ALA A 24 21.73 2.00 -18.03
C ALA A 24 21.21 2.46 -16.66
N ARG A 25 21.65 3.63 -16.18
CA ARG A 25 21.16 4.21 -14.91
C ARG A 25 19.65 4.48 -14.90
N ARG A 26 19.10 4.94 -16.03
CA ARG A 26 17.66 5.25 -16.13
C ARG A 26 16.79 3.99 -16.05
N SER A 27 17.29 2.87 -16.58
CA SER A 27 16.58 1.58 -16.59
C SER A 27 16.45 0.95 -15.19
N GLN A 28 17.48 1.06 -14.34
CA GLN A 28 17.46 0.48 -13.00
C GLN A 28 16.43 1.14 -12.07
N SER A 29 16.30 2.47 -12.12
CA SER A 29 15.29 3.19 -11.33
C SER A 29 13.87 2.78 -11.72
N SER A 30 13.64 2.56 -13.02
CA SER A 30 12.37 2.06 -13.55
C SER A 30 12.05 0.63 -13.09
N ALA A 31 13.05 -0.25 -12.99
CA ALA A 31 12.84 -1.62 -12.53
C ALA A 31 12.45 -1.68 -11.04
N SER A 32 13.12 -0.91 -10.17
CA SER A 32 12.77 -0.84 -8.75
C SER A 32 11.39 -0.24 -8.53
N LYS A 33 11.03 0.82 -9.28
CA LYS A 33 9.71 1.45 -9.23
C LYS A 33 8.61 0.45 -9.63
N ARG A 34 8.80 -0.27 -10.75
CA ARG A 34 7.84 -1.27 -11.23
C ARG A 34 7.65 -2.44 -10.24
N ALA A 35 8.73 -2.93 -9.62
CA ALA A 35 8.62 -3.97 -8.60
C ALA A 35 7.87 -3.48 -7.34
N HIS A 36 8.12 -2.23 -6.95
CA HIS A 36 7.41 -1.59 -5.84
C HIS A 36 5.92 -1.37 -6.13
N ASP A 37 5.57 -0.96 -7.35
CA ASP A 37 4.19 -0.76 -7.77
C ASP A 37 3.47 -2.12 -7.89
N ALA A 38 4.10 -3.13 -8.50
CA ALA A 38 3.56 -4.49 -8.60
C ALA A 38 3.37 -5.19 -7.24
N ALA A 39 4.19 -4.84 -6.23
CA ALA A 39 4.02 -5.36 -4.87
C ALA A 39 2.84 -4.71 -4.12
N GLN A 40 2.47 -3.47 -4.48
CA GLN A 40 1.35 -2.73 -3.90
C GLN A 40 0.01 -3.10 -4.54
N GLU A 41 0.00 -3.50 -5.81
CA GLU A 41 -1.21 -3.92 -6.51
C GLU A 41 -1.70 -5.28 -6.01
N ARG A 42 -2.50 -5.27 -4.95
CA ARG A 42 -3.33 -6.41 -4.54
C ARG A 42 -4.76 -5.94 -4.33
N ALA A 43 -5.71 -6.71 -4.84
CA ALA A 43 -7.11 -6.47 -4.54
C ALA A 43 -7.35 -6.65 -3.03
N PRO A 44 -8.18 -5.80 -2.40
CA PRO A 44 -8.63 -6.02 -1.03
C PRO A 44 -9.25 -7.41 -0.86
N PRO A 45 -8.98 -8.13 0.24
CA PRO A 45 -9.56 -9.44 0.50
C PRO A 45 -11.00 -9.37 1.05
N VAL A 46 -11.65 -8.21 0.93
CA VAL A 46 -13.00 -7.90 1.39
C VAL A 46 -13.73 -7.09 0.33
N GLU A 47 -15.06 -7.09 0.38
CA GLU A 47 -15.92 -6.41 -0.58
C GLU A 47 -16.80 -5.37 0.11
N ILE A 48 -17.05 -4.24 -0.55
CA ILE A 48 -17.96 -3.21 -0.07
C ILE A 48 -19.39 -3.78 -0.02
N GLY A 49 -20.09 -3.57 1.08
CA GLY A 49 -21.45 -4.07 1.29
C GLY A 49 -21.50 -5.44 1.98
N GLU A 50 -20.40 -6.17 2.02
CA GLU A 50 -20.33 -7.47 2.68
C GLU A 50 -19.98 -7.34 4.17
N THR A 51 -20.39 -8.32 4.97
CA THR A 51 -20.10 -8.39 6.41
C THR A 51 -19.01 -9.41 6.69
N TYR A 52 -18.01 -8.98 7.46
CA TYR A 52 -16.88 -9.83 7.84
C TYR A 52 -16.76 -9.91 9.35
N GLU A 53 -16.30 -11.06 9.82
CA GLU A 53 -15.99 -11.34 11.20
C GLU A 53 -14.50 -11.11 11.47
N PHE A 54 -14.18 -10.40 12.55
CA PHE A 54 -12.80 -10.20 12.98
C PHE A 54 -12.70 -9.90 14.47
N GLY A 55 -11.53 -10.21 15.05
CA GLY A 55 -11.19 -9.82 16.41
C GLY A 55 -10.72 -8.37 16.50
N ILE A 56 -11.21 -7.65 17.50
CA ILE A 56 -10.78 -6.28 17.79
C ILE A 56 -9.39 -6.33 18.42
N THR A 57 -8.41 -5.70 17.78
CA THR A 57 -7.05 -5.59 18.30
C THR A 57 -6.89 -4.37 19.21
N GLU A 58 -7.51 -3.26 18.85
CA GLU A 58 -7.44 -1.99 19.58
C GLU A 58 -8.65 -1.11 19.26
N PHE A 59 -8.77 -0.01 20.00
CA PHE A 59 -9.69 1.08 19.66
C PHE A 59 -8.89 2.31 19.30
N SER A 60 -9.28 2.98 18.22
CA SER A 60 -8.77 4.28 17.85
C SER A 60 -9.78 5.34 18.23
N ASP A 61 -9.31 6.41 18.87
CA ASP A 61 -10.08 7.63 19.04
C ASP A 61 -9.97 8.41 17.73
N HIS A 62 -11.00 8.32 16.89
CA HIS A 62 -11.09 9.23 15.75
C HIS A 62 -11.29 10.63 16.33
N HIS A 63 -10.70 11.68 15.74
CA HIS A 63 -10.79 13.05 16.25
C HIS A 63 -12.26 13.58 16.31
N SER A 64 -13.24 12.81 15.84
CA SER A 64 -14.67 13.03 16.02
C SER A 64 -15.17 12.73 17.45
N GLY A 65 -14.40 12.01 18.26
CA GLY A 65 -14.81 11.50 19.59
C GLY A 65 -15.52 10.15 19.54
N ASP A 66 -15.72 9.59 18.35
CA ASP A 66 -16.34 8.27 18.18
C ASP A 66 -15.30 7.16 18.36
N ARG A 67 -15.73 6.12 19.06
CA ARG A 67 -14.91 4.94 19.33
C ARG A 67 -14.89 4.03 18.10
N VAL A 68 -13.71 3.84 17.52
CA VAL A 68 -13.54 2.99 16.32
C VAL A 68 -12.80 1.72 16.70
N ALA A 69 -13.41 0.55 16.48
CA ALA A 69 -12.73 -0.73 16.66
C ALA A 69 -11.82 -1.02 15.47
N VAL A 70 -10.59 -1.43 15.73
CA VAL A 70 -9.63 -1.80 14.70
C VAL A 70 -9.43 -3.31 14.74
N GLY A 71 -9.42 -3.95 13.57
CA GLY A 71 -9.07 -5.36 13.44
C GLY A 71 -8.68 -5.72 12.03
N LYS A 72 -8.49 -7.02 11.76
CA LYS A 72 -7.96 -7.49 10.48
C LYS A 72 -8.72 -8.70 9.93
N VAL A 73 -8.99 -8.66 8.62
CA VAL A 73 -9.46 -9.81 7.84
C VAL A 73 -8.37 -10.16 6.83
N LYS A 74 -7.78 -11.36 6.95
CA LYS A 74 -6.67 -11.81 6.09
C LYS A 74 -5.52 -10.78 5.97
N GLY A 75 -5.23 -10.09 7.07
CA GLY A 75 -4.19 -9.04 7.15
C GLY A 75 -4.61 -7.65 6.67
N PHE A 76 -5.81 -7.49 6.12
CA PHE A 76 -6.39 -6.22 5.70
C PHE A 76 -7.12 -5.54 6.85
N VAL A 77 -6.82 -4.27 7.10
CA VAL A 77 -7.32 -3.54 8.28
C VAL A 77 -8.76 -3.06 8.05
N LEU A 78 -9.62 -3.31 9.03
CA LEU A 78 -10.98 -2.78 9.10
C LEU A 78 -11.11 -1.82 10.30
N PHE A 79 -11.74 -0.67 10.05
CA PHE A 79 -12.12 0.33 11.04
C PHE A 79 -13.62 0.29 11.22
N ALA A 80 -14.10 -0.31 12.31
CA ALA A 80 -15.53 -0.42 12.60
C ALA A 80 -16.01 0.71 13.52
N GLU A 81 -16.94 1.51 13.02
CA GLU A 81 -17.64 2.55 13.77
C GLU A 81 -18.93 2.02 14.41
N ASP A 82 -19.59 2.86 15.22
CA ASP A 82 -20.82 2.55 15.97
C ASP A 82 -20.70 1.34 16.92
N VAL A 83 -19.49 1.12 17.45
CA VAL A 83 -19.22 -0.01 18.34
C VAL A 83 -19.70 0.32 19.76
N PRO A 84 -20.60 -0.50 20.37
CA PRO A 84 -21.11 -0.22 21.70
C PRO A 84 -20.01 -0.31 22.77
N SER A 85 -20.17 0.43 23.86
CA SER A 85 -19.21 0.48 24.98
C SER A 85 -19.01 -0.86 25.70
N SER A 86 -19.95 -1.80 25.54
CA SER A 86 -19.87 -3.17 26.09
C SER A 86 -18.90 -4.10 25.35
N VAL A 87 -18.44 -3.71 24.17
CA VAL A 87 -17.44 -4.45 23.37
C VAL A 87 -16.04 -3.98 23.75
N SER A 88 -15.08 -4.89 23.85
CA SER A 88 -13.70 -4.63 24.29
C SER A 88 -12.66 -5.23 23.32
N ALA A 89 -11.40 -4.83 23.47
CA ALA A 89 -10.32 -5.43 22.71
C ALA A 89 -10.23 -6.93 23.06
N GLY A 90 -10.00 -7.77 22.05
CA GLY A 90 -10.09 -9.23 22.14
C GLY A 90 -11.46 -9.80 21.77
N ASP A 91 -12.53 -9.00 21.75
CA ASP A 91 -13.84 -9.46 21.28
C ASP A 91 -13.85 -9.69 19.78
N VAL A 92 -14.64 -10.67 19.35
CA VAL A 92 -14.93 -10.91 17.93
C VAL A 92 -16.25 -10.23 17.58
N ILE A 93 -16.24 -9.45 16.51
CA ILE A 93 -17.41 -8.72 16.01
C ILE A 93 -17.62 -9.00 14.53
N ARG A 94 -18.84 -8.74 14.08
CA ARG A 94 -19.19 -8.66 12.67
C ARG A 94 -19.40 -7.21 12.28
N ALA A 95 -18.75 -6.78 11.19
CA ALA A 95 -18.91 -5.44 10.66
C ALA A 95 -19.11 -5.46 9.15
N LYS A 96 -19.97 -4.57 8.64
CA LYS A 96 -20.26 -4.40 7.22
C LYS A 96 -19.30 -3.37 6.62
N VAL A 97 -18.56 -3.74 5.58
CA VAL A 97 -17.64 -2.84 4.88
C VAL A 97 -18.44 -1.77 4.13
N LEU A 98 -18.11 -0.50 4.34
CA LEU A 98 -18.81 0.63 3.72
C LEU A 98 -17.99 1.28 2.60
N SER A 99 -16.69 1.43 2.81
CA SER A 99 -15.81 2.14 1.87
C SER A 99 -14.37 1.70 2.02
N PHE A 100 -13.62 1.72 0.92
CA PHE A 100 -12.17 1.59 0.96
C PHE A 100 -11.50 2.93 1.25
N ASN A 101 -10.46 2.86 2.07
CA ASN A 101 -9.60 4.01 2.36
C ASN A 101 -8.60 4.23 1.21
N ARG A 102 -7.85 5.34 1.30
CA ARG A 102 -6.89 5.75 0.27
C ARG A 102 -5.90 4.61 -0.03
N GLY A 103 -5.83 4.23 -1.31
CA GLY A 103 -4.93 3.19 -1.78
C GLY A 103 -5.44 1.77 -1.54
N ASN A 104 -6.68 1.59 -1.09
CA ASN A 104 -7.30 0.28 -0.89
C ASN A 104 -6.47 -0.65 0.01
N THR A 105 -5.87 -0.10 1.08
CA THR A 105 -5.06 -0.85 2.06
C THR A 105 -5.80 -1.11 3.37
N SER A 106 -6.94 -0.45 3.56
CA SER A 106 -7.87 -0.62 4.67
C SER A 106 -9.28 -0.22 4.24
N ALA A 107 -10.27 -0.48 5.09
CA ALA A 107 -11.65 -0.07 4.86
C ALA A 107 -12.34 0.39 6.14
N ASP A 108 -13.30 1.28 5.97
CA ASP A 108 -14.25 1.63 7.01
C ASP A 108 -15.41 0.66 6.96
N ALA A 109 -15.90 0.32 8.13
CA ALA A 109 -16.96 -0.63 8.35
C ALA A 109 -17.89 -0.14 9.45
N ARG A 110 -19.08 -0.73 9.52
CA ARG A 110 -20.05 -0.46 10.58
C ARG A 110 -20.29 -1.70 11.39
N PHE A 111 -20.23 -1.59 12.71
CA PHE A 111 -20.62 -2.66 13.61
C PHE A 111 -22.03 -3.18 13.27
N VAL A 112 -22.18 -4.50 13.24
CA VAL A 112 -23.47 -5.19 13.05
C VAL A 112 -23.86 -5.89 14.35
N GLU A 113 -23.00 -6.78 14.83
CA GLU A 113 -23.24 -7.59 16.02
C GLU A 113 -21.92 -8.10 16.62
N ARG A 114 -21.98 -8.54 17.88
CA ARG A 114 -20.92 -9.33 18.50
C ARG A 114 -21.11 -10.79 18.07
N ALA A 115 -20.04 -11.45 17.66
CA ALA A 115 -20.07 -12.85 17.23
C ALA A 115 -20.20 -13.82 18.41
#